data_AF-A0A9W9Y705-F1
#
_entry.id   AF-A0A9W9Y705-F1
#
_cell.length_a   1.000
_cell.length_b   1.000
_cell.length_c   1.000
_cell.angle_alpha   90.00
_cell.angle_beta   90.00
_cell.angle_gamma   90.00
#
_symmetry.space_group_name_H-M   'P 1'
#
loop_
_entity.id
_entity.type
_entity.pdbx_description
1 polymer ?
#
loop_
_entity_poly.entity_id
_entity_poly.type
_entity_poly.pdbx_seq_one_letter_code
_entity_poly.pdbx_strand_id
1 'polypeptide(L)'
;MELGRGLQSEHPGPNAVPVSNGWRMALIFSQPIKKIEVWRAKVLEMKTSADQMTYALKEMYFNKNLAKGDNLNPTTPPEQLIPIHQLKPIDESDTGFKMNIEYQVPKAIPYWCISLKFTKNISTRNFAIDKAKVTLPREATCDSFCLGPRPYNENLQANSSLRLEFNCNKAKLFEAAPNAFFVFHPDSAQCEDFDLPVPGPVGPQESTDAELIRKWENEFKMKLELQMERSVRGGWKITLKFSEPVAEISNLNIAKVAGKSKDRLTYYIENFPGQIQYANMKQCEKLKIEFGGKLAASSSNKPLTATASFERKEPEYAEVDPQMVCSP
;
A
#
# COMPACT_ATOMS: atom_id res chain seq x y z
N MET A 1 -8.58 -43.75 12.61
CA MET A 1 -9.83 -44.30 12.07
C MET A 1 -9.72 -44.18 10.55
N GLU A 2 -9.81 -45.31 9.87
CA GLU A 2 -9.43 -45.52 8.46
C GLU A 2 -10.17 -44.59 7.48
N LEU A 3 -9.45 -44.10 6.47
CA LEU A 3 -10.02 -43.51 5.27
C LEU A 3 -9.64 -44.40 4.09
N GLY A 4 -10.59 -45.26 3.69
CA GLY A 4 -10.50 -46.12 2.52
C GLY A 4 -11.50 -45.70 1.43
N ARG A 5 -10.94 -45.45 0.24
CA ARG A 5 -11.48 -45.65 -1.12
C ARG A 5 -12.61 -44.75 -1.63
N GLY A 6 -12.37 -44.16 -2.82
CA GLY A 6 -13.44 -43.94 -3.79
C GLY A 6 -13.34 -42.73 -4.73
N LEU A 7 -12.17 -42.35 -5.27
CA LEU A 7 -12.14 -41.53 -6.50
C LEU A 7 -11.34 -42.29 -7.56
N GLN A 8 -12.06 -42.99 -8.43
CA GLN A 8 -11.51 -43.55 -9.65
C GLN A 8 -11.06 -42.40 -10.55
N SER A 9 -9.79 -42.49 -10.98
CA SER A 9 -9.19 -41.67 -12.02
C SER A 9 -9.77 -42.12 -13.37
N GLU A 10 -10.74 -41.39 -13.91
CA GLU A 10 -11.00 -41.40 -15.35
C GLU A 10 -10.01 -40.45 -16.01
N HIS A 11 -9.19 -40.98 -16.93
CA HIS A 11 -8.36 -40.16 -17.82
C HIS A 11 -9.25 -39.25 -18.67
N PRO A 12 -9.06 -37.92 -18.67
CA PRO A 12 -9.76 -37.06 -19.61
C PRO A 12 -9.12 -37.20 -21.00
N GLY A 13 -9.94 -37.53 -22.00
CA GLY A 13 -9.57 -37.40 -23.41
C GLY A 13 -9.31 -35.93 -23.82
N PRO A 14 -8.77 -35.69 -25.03
CA PRO A 14 -8.09 -34.44 -25.42
C PRO A 14 -8.99 -33.22 -25.64
N ASN A 15 -10.25 -33.23 -25.19
CA ASN A 15 -11.21 -32.13 -25.41
C ASN A 15 -11.77 -31.62 -24.08
N ALA A 16 -10.91 -31.07 -23.22
CA ALA A 16 -11.36 -30.30 -22.06
C ALA A 16 -11.66 -28.85 -22.49
N VAL A 17 -12.94 -28.47 -22.47
CA VAL A 17 -13.37 -27.10 -22.77
C VAL A 17 -12.90 -26.18 -21.63
N PRO A 18 -12.10 -25.13 -21.89
CA PRO A 18 -11.68 -24.18 -20.87
C PRO A 18 -12.87 -23.40 -20.32
N VAL A 19 -12.87 -23.12 -19.02
CA VAL A 19 -13.93 -22.33 -18.38
C VAL A 19 -13.70 -20.85 -18.71
N SER A 20 -14.37 -20.36 -19.76
CA SER A 20 -14.10 -19.04 -20.37
C SER A 20 -14.34 -17.82 -19.44
N ASN A 21 -15.01 -18.01 -18.31
CA ASN A 21 -15.37 -16.94 -17.36
C ASN A 21 -14.81 -17.16 -15.94
N GLY A 22 -13.72 -17.92 -15.79
CA GLY A 22 -13.19 -18.29 -14.48
C GLY A 22 -14.00 -19.40 -13.81
N TRP A 23 -13.46 -19.97 -12.73
CA TRP A 23 -14.10 -21.08 -12.03
C TRP A 23 -14.56 -20.67 -10.63
N ARG A 24 -15.74 -21.15 -10.25
CA ARG A 24 -16.23 -21.04 -8.87
C ARG A 24 -16.44 -22.43 -8.33
N MET A 25 -16.08 -22.63 -7.06
CA MET A 25 -16.33 -23.88 -6.36
C MET A 25 -16.94 -23.61 -4.99
N ALA A 26 -17.75 -24.54 -4.52
CA ALA A 26 -18.24 -24.53 -3.14
C ALA A 26 -17.49 -25.61 -2.36
N LEU A 27 -16.88 -25.24 -1.25
CA LEU A 27 -16.40 -26.18 -0.24
C LEU A 27 -17.49 -26.36 0.80
N ILE A 28 -17.89 -27.61 1.01
CA ILE A 28 -18.93 -27.98 1.98
C ILE A 28 -18.28 -28.88 3.02
N PHE A 29 -18.31 -28.45 4.27
CA PHE A 29 -17.80 -29.20 5.42
C PHE A 29 -18.95 -29.90 6.14
N SER A 30 -18.67 -31.08 6.71
CA SER A 30 -19.65 -31.82 7.52
C SER A 30 -19.88 -31.20 8.90
N GLN A 31 -19.06 -30.22 9.29
CA GLN A 31 -19.13 -29.48 10.55
C GLN A 31 -18.73 -28.02 10.32
N PRO A 32 -19.19 -27.08 11.19
CA PRO A 32 -18.82 -25.67 11.10
C PRO A 32 -17.31 -25.45 11.20
N ILE A 33 -16.74 -24.67 10.28
CA ILE A 33 -15.33 -24.27 10.31
C ILE A 33 -15.23 -22.80 10.70
N LYS A 34 -14.33 -22.44 11.63
CA LYS A 34 -14.21 -21.04 12.09
C LYS A 34 -13.38 -20.17 11.16
N LYS A 35 -12.38 -20.77 10.52
CA LYS A 35 -11.44 -20.09 9.62
C LYS A 35 -10.96 -21.09 8.57
N ILE A 36 -10.97 -20.66 7.31
CA ILE A 36 -10.36 -21.41 6.22
C ILE A 36 -9.20 -20.57 5.67
N GLU A 37 -8.05 -21.20 5.48
CA GLU A 37 -6.91 -20.60 4.80
C GLU A 37 -6.79 -21.25 3.42
N VAL A 38 -6.99 -20.44 2.38
CA VAL A 38 -6.97 -20.88 0.99
C VAL A 38 -5.86 -20.16 0.26
N TRP A 39 -4.97 -20.93 -0.35
CA TRP A 39 -3.70 -20.41 -0.89
C TRP A 39 -3.78 -20.02 -2.37
N ARG A 40 -4.76 -20.57 -3.11
CA ARG A 40 -4.86 -20.45 -4.58
C ARG A 40 -6.28 -20.12 -5.05
N ALA A 41 -7.09 -19.57 -4.16
CA ALA A 41 -8.44 -19.13 -4.48
C ALA A 41 -8.80 -17.98 -3.56
N LYS A 42 -9.70 -17.10 -4.01
CA LYS A 42 -10.31 -16.12 -3.13
C LYS A 42 -11.54 -16.73 -2.48
N VAL A 43 -11.61 -16.65 -1.17
CA VAL A 43 -12.85 -16.94 -0.43
C VAL A 43 -13.81 -15.79 -0.69
N LEU A 44 -14.96 -16.09 -1.28
CA LEU A 44 -16.03 -15.12 -1.45
C LEU A 44 -16.76 -14.98 -0.11
N GLU A 45 -16.70 -13.79 0.50
CA GLU A 45 -17.47 -13.44 1.70
C GLU A 45 -18.98 -13.28 1.43
N MET A 46 -19.54 -14.03 0.47
CA MET A 46 -20.99 -14.11 0.32
C MET A 46 -21.50 -15.03 1.42
N LYS A 47 -21.98 -14.42 2.52
CA LYS A 47 -22.68 -15.07 3.64
C LYS A 47 -22.16 -16.49 3.84
N THR A 48 -21.11 -16.64 4.65
CA THR A 48 -20.90 -17.90 5.38
C THR A 48 -22.29 -18.40 5.70
N SER A 49 -22.65 -19.57 5.16
CA SER A 49 -23.96 -20.17 5.44
C SER A 49 -24.17 -20.06 6.95
N ALA A 50 -25.40 -19.83 7.43
CA ALA A 50 -25.61 -19.49 8.86
C ALA A 50 -24.97 -20.54 9.82
N ASP A 51 -24.69 -21.73 9.29
CA ASP A 51 -24.01 -22.87 9.91
C ASP A 51 -22.46 -22.91 9.75
N GLN A 52 -21.83 -21.97 9.05
CA GLN A 52 -20.40 -21.92 8.69
C GLN A 52 -19.86 -23.20 8.02
N MET A 53 -20.72 -23.93 7.30
CA MET A 53 -20.36 -25.18 6.64
C MET A 53 -20.05 -25.01 5.15
N THR A 54 -20.47 -23.91 4.52
CA THR A 54 -20.28 -23.67 3.09
C THR A 54 -19.41 -22.44 2.83
N TYR A 55 -18.36 -22.63 2.03
CA TYR A 55 -17.48 -21.56 1.56
C TYR A 55 -17.47 -21.52 0.04
N ALA A 56 -17.83 -20.38 -0.53
CA ALA A 56 -17.67 -20.16 -1.96
C ALA A 56 -16.23 -19.68 -2.24
N LEU A 57 -15.54 -20.35 -3.15
CA LEU A 57 -14.24 -19.94 -3.65
C LEU A 57 -14.37 -19.50 -5.10
N LYS A 58 -13.58 -18.52 -5.49
CA LYS A 58 -13.35 -18.15 -6.89
C LYS A 58 -11.88 -18.18 -7.24
N GLU A 59 -11.60 -18.25 -8.53
CA GLU A 59 -10.28 -18.17 -9.10
C GLU A 59 -9.49 -16.92 -8.62
N MET A 60 -8.18 -17.06 -8.57
CA MET A 60 -7.23 -15.93 -8.59
C MET A 60 -6.88 -15.61 -10.05
N TYR A 61 -6.37 -14.41 -10.31
CA TYR A 61 -6.10 -13.97 -11.68
C TYR A 61 -5.17 -14.95 -12.44
N PHE A 62 -4.14 -15.47 -11.76
CA PHE A 62 -3.17 -16.40 -12.34
C PHE A 62 -3.68 -17.84 -12.60
N ASN A 63 -4.89 -18.20 -12.12
CA ASN A 63 -5.45 -19.54 -12.35
C ASN A 63 -6.88 -19.52 -12.90
N LYS A 64 -7.27 -18.40 -13.50
CA LYS A 64 -8.61 -18.23 -14.08
C LYS A 64 -8.90 -19.16 -15.25
N ASN A 65 -7.89 -19.50 -16.05
CA ASN A 65 -8.04 -20.24 -17.30
C ASN A 65 -7.77 -21.75 -17.18
N LEU A 66 -7.94 -22.34 -15.99
CA LEU A 66 -7.77 -23.79 -15.81
C LEU A 66 -8.84 -24.55 -16.61
N ALA A 67 -8.40 -25.58 -17.34
CA ALA A 67 -9.27 -26.51 -18.02
C ALA A 67 -9.89 -27.52 -17.04
N LYS A 68 -11.02 -28.11 -17.43
CA LYS A 68 -11.68 -29.16 -16.64
C LYS A 68 -10.73 -30.36 -16.48
N GLY A 69 -10.39 -30.70 -15.24
CA GLY A 69 -9.46 -31.79 -14.92
C GLY A 69 -8.03 -31.33 -14.62
N ASP A 70 -7.74 -30.04 -14.79
CA ASP A 70 -6.44 -29.49 -14.40
C ASP A 70 -6.27 -29.55 -12.88
N ASN A 71 -5.10 -30.02 -12.47
CA ASN A 71 -4.72 -30.02 -11.07
C ASN A 71 -4.34 -28.60 -10.65
N LEU A 72 -4.81 -28.16 -9.48
CA LEU A 72 -4.29 -26.97 -8.79
C LEU A 72 -2.84 -27.18 -8.26
N ASN A 73 -2.25 -28.36 -8.52
CA ASN A 73 -0.93 -28.77 -8.07
C ASN A 73 0.20 -28.31 -9.02
N PRO A 74 1.43 -28.14 -8.50
CA PRO A 74 2.55 -27.51 -9.20
C PRO A 74 3.24 -28.52 -10.12
N THR A 75 2.72 -28.74 -11.31
CA THR A 75 3.54 -29.28 -12.41
C THR A 75 4.07 -28.16 -13.32
N THR A 76 3.58 -26.94 -13.14
CA THR A 76 4.25 -25.74 -13.63
C THR A 76 5.25 -25.25 -12.60
N PRO A 77 6.53 -25.04 -12.97
CA PRO A 77 7.51 -24.42 -12.11
C PRO A 77 6.96 -23.09 -11.55
N PRO A 78 7.48 -22.59 -10.41
CA PRO A 78 7.14 -21.27 -9.85
C PRO A 78 7.26 -20.09 -10.83
N GLU A 79 7.80 -20.31 -12.04
CA GLU A 79 8.03 -19.35 -13.12
C GLU A 79 6.77 -18.85 -13.84
N GLN A 80 5.55 -19.33 -13.53
CA GLN A 80 4.31 -18.88 -14.20
C GLN A 80 3.36 -18.03 -13.34
N LEU A 81 3.77 -17.57 -12.16
CA LEU A 81 3.07 -16.45 -11.52
C LEU A 81 3.40 -15.19 -12.30
N ILE A 82 2.44 -14.61 -13.03
CA ILE A 82 2.66 -13.31 -13.68
C ILE A 82 2.99 -12.31 -12.57
N PRO A 83 4.20 -11.72 -12.59
CA PRO A 83 4.67 -10.89 -11.49
C PRO A 83 3.83 -9.62 -11.37
N ILE A 84 3.45 -9.29 -10.13
CA ILE A 84 2.89 -7.99 -9.79
C ILE A 84 4.06 -7.10 -9.38
N HIS A 85 4.26 -6.02 -10.11
CA HIS A 85 5.33 -5.07 -9.87
C HIS A 85 4.81 -3.85 -9.12
N GLN A 86 5.50 -3.43 -8.07
CA GLN A 86 5.16 -2.22 -7.34
C GLN A 86 5.72 -0.97 -8.03
N LEU A 87 4.96 0.12 -7.99
CA LEU A 87 5.34 1.44 -8.45
C LEU A 87 5.20 2.45 -7.32
N LYS A 88 6.24 3.25 -7.16
CA LYS A 88 6.26 4.40 -6.25
C LYS A 88 6.35 5.69 -7.10
N PRO A 89 5.70 6.78 -6.68
CA PRO A 89 5.94 8.09 -7.26
C PRO A 89 7.43 8.44 -7.22
N ILE A 90 7.96 8.84 -8.38
CA ILE A 90 9.35 9.29 -8.52
C ILE A 90 9.49 10.81 -8.33
N ASP A 91 8.39 11.52 -8.49
CA ASP A 91 8.25 12.95 -8.21
C ASP A 91 6.83 13.22 -7.71
N GLU A 92 6.69 14.13 -6.77
CA GLU A 92 5.43 14.41 -6.08
C GLU A 92 5.32 15.89 -5.70
N SER A 93 4.21 16.52 -6.11
CA SER A 93 3.85 17.89 -5.75
C SER A 93 2.56 17.91 -4.94
N ASP A 94 2.08 19.10 -4.58
CA ASP A 94 0.83 19.27 -3.86
C ASP A 94 -0.40 18.75 -4.62
N THR A 95 -0.35 18.76 -5.96
CA THR A 95 -1.51 18.49 -6.82
C THR A 95 -1.35 17.24 -7.68
N GLY A 96 -0.12 16.83 -7.95
CA GLY A 96 0.16 15.73 -8.87
C GLY A 96 1.40 14.95 -8.50
N PHE A 97 1.68 13.95 -9.31
CA PHE A 97 2.82 13.06 -9.14
C PHE A 97 3.17 12.38 -10.46
N LYS A 98 4.39 11.89 -10.51
CA LYS A 98 4.99 11.22 -11.66
C LYS A 98 5.38 9.80 -11.29
N MET A 99 5.18 8.86 -12.21
CA MET A 99 5.63 7.47 -12.08
C MET A 99 6.27 7.01 -13.39
N ASN A 100 7.10 5.98 -13.28
CA ASN A 100 7.74 5.33 -14.42
C ASN A 100 7.58 3.81 -14.31
N ILE A 101 7.11 3.18 -15.37
CA ILE A 101 7.19 1.73 -15.55
C ILE A 101 8.41 1.44 -16.40
N GLU A 102 9.34 0.67 -15.85
CA GLU A 102 10.44 0.08 -16.61
C GLU A 102 10.30 -1.44 -16.61
N TYR A 103 10.13 -2.02 -17.79
CA TYR A 103 9.99 -3.45 -17.99
C TYR A 103 11.07 -3.96 -18.95
N GLN A 104 11.91 -4.87 -18.46
CA GLN A 104 12.90 -5.56 -19.29
C GLN A 104 12.21 -6.64 -20.10
N VAL A 105 12.38 -6.61 -21.41
CA VAL A 105 11.71 -7.50 -22.36
C VAL A 105 12.57 -8.75 -22.58
N PRO A 106 12.24 -9.90 -21.98
CA PRO A 106 13.13 -11.07 -22.01
C PRO A 106 13.16 -11.78 -23.37
N LYS A 107 12.08 -11.65 -24.15
CA LYS A 107 11.90 -12.25 -25.47
C LYS A 107 11.09 -11.31 -26.35
N ALA A 108 11.08 -11.51 -27.66
CA ALA A 108 10.25 -10.71 -28.56
C ALA A 108 8.76 -10.91 -28.22
N ILE A 109 8.01 -9.81 -28.16
CA ILE A 109 6.60 -9.79 -27.77
C ILE A 109 5.81 -9.05 -28.86
N PRO A 110 5.01 -9.75 -29.68
CA PRO A 110 4.24 -9.15 -30.78
C PRO A 110 3.06 -8.28 -30.32
N TYR A 111 2.48 -8.57 -29.16
CA TYR A 111 1.36 -7.82 -28.58
C TYR A 111 1.52 -7.73 -27.08
N TRP A 112 1.09 -6.64 -26.47
CA TRP A 112 1.15 -6.50 -25.01
C TRP A 112 0.06 -5.57 -24.49
N CYS A 113 -0.24 -5.71 -23.21
CA CYS A 113 -0.95 -4.70 -22.44
C CYS A 113 -0.47 -4.71 -20.99
N ILE A 114 -0.75 -3.64 -20.27
CA ILE A 114 -0.43 -3.50 -18.85
C ILE A 114 -1.71 -3.18 -18.09
N SER A 115 -2.00 -4.00 -17.09
CA SER A 115 -3.02 -3.67 -16.09
C SER A 115 -2.35 -2.88 -14.98
N LEU A 116 -2.80 -1.65 -14.75
CA LEU A 116 -2.25 -0.73 -13.75
C LEU A 116 -3.31 -0.46 -12.69
N LYS A 117 -2.97 -0.61 -11.41
CA LYS A 117 -3.88 -0.38 -10.29
C LYS A 117 -3.25 0.46 -9.20
N PHE A 118 -3.94 1.51 -8.76
CA PHE A 118 -3.53 2.40 -7.69
C PHE A 118 -4.12 1.95 -6.36
N THR A 119 -3.38 2.20 -5.29
CA THR A 119 -3.81 1.94 -3.91
C THR A 119 -4.90 2.90 -3.42
N LYS A 120 -5.12 4.01 -4.15
CA LYS A 120 -6.21 4.96 -3.95
C LYS A 120 -6.63 5.54 -5.28
N ASN A 121 -7.84 6.10 -5.32
CA ASN A 121 -8.33 6.84 -6.46
C ASN A 121 -7.39 7.99 -6.84
N ILE A 122 -7.22 8.19 -8.15
CA ILE A 122 -6.56 9.35 -8.72
C ILE A 122 -7.57 10.18 -9.52
N SER A 123 -7.22 11.43 -9.80
CA SER A 123 -7.99 12.26 -10.72
C SER A 123 -7.59 11.92 -12.16
N THR A 124 -8.53 11.45 -12.98
CA THR A 124 -8.28 11.09 -14.38
C THR A 124 -8.27 12.30 -15.32
N ARG A 125 -8.68 13.48 -14.85
CA ARG A 125 -8.86 14.69 -15.66
C ARG A 125 -7.60 15.14 -16.41
N ASN A 126 -6.42 14.76 -15.93
CA ASN A 126 -5.13 15.10 -16.55
C ASN A 126 -4.17 13.90 -16.60
N PHE A 127 -4.70 12.68 -16.68
CA PHE A 127 -3.85 11.50 -16.86
C PHE A 127 -3.12 11.60 -18.20
N ALA A 128 -1.79 11.66 -18.17
CA ALA A 128 -0.96 11.76 -19.38
C ALA A 128 0.13 10.70 -19.36
N ILE A 129 0.28 9.97 -20.47
CA ILE A 129 1.31 8.94 -20.68
C ILE A 129 1.92 9.09 -22.08
N ASP A 130 3.24 8.96 -22.17
CA ASP A 130 4.00 9.26 -23.39
C ASP A 130 3.85 8.16 -24.47
N LYS A 131 4.06 6.91 -24.08
CA LYS A 131 4.30 5.78 -24.99
C LYS A 131 3.25 4.69 -24.94
N ALA A 132 2.13 4.93 -24.27
CA ALA A 132 1.00 4.02 -24.26
C ALA A 132 -0.30 4.72 -24.68
N LYS A 133 -1.26 3.93 -25.13
CA LYS A 133 -2.68 4.29 -25.15
C LYS A 133 -3.28 3.91 -23.81
N VAL A 134 -4.24 4.70 -23.32
CA VAL A 134 -4.95 4.39 -22.08
C VAL A 134 -6.42 4.24 -22.38
N THR A 135 -6.99 3.13 -21.93
CA THR A 135 -8.43 2.99 -21.85
C THR A 135 -8.87 3.56 -20.51
N LEU A 136 -9.36 4.81 -20.54
CA LEU A 136 -9.89 5.47 -19.35
C LEU A 136 -11.32 4.96 -19.07
N PRO A 137 -11.63 4.61 -17.81
CA PRO A 137 -13.01 4.33 -17.41
C PRO A 137 -13.87 5.61 -17.49
N ARG A 138 -15.19 5.45 -17.61
CA ARG A 138 -16.13 6.57 -17.78
C ARG A 138 -16.23 7.50 -16.56
N GLU A 139 -15.73 7.09 -15.40
CA GLU A 139 -15.79 7.84 -14.15
C GLU A 139 -14.60 8.80 -13.98
N ALA A 140 -14.84 9.96 -13.35
CA ALA A 140 -13.84 11.02 -13.18
C ALA A 140 -12.72 10.70 -12.17
N THR A 141 -12.90 9.62 -11.40
CA THR A 141 -11.91 9.07 -10.46
C THR A 141 -11.86 7.58 -10.64
N CYS A 142 -10.68 7.00 -10.73
CA CYS A 142 -10.51 5.55 -10.82
C CYS A 142 -9.19 5.12 -10.20
N ASP A 143 -9.12 3.86 -9.81
CA ASP A 143 -7.93 3.19 -9.33
C ASP A 143 -7.33 2.25 -10.40
N SER A 144 -8.04 1.89 -11.47
CA SER A 144 -7.66 0.81 -12.39
C SER A 144 -7.62 1.27 -13.85
N PHE A 145 -6.55 0.93 -14.55
CA PHE A 145 -6.27 1.38 -15.92
C PHE A 145 -5.74 0.24 -16.78
N CYS A 146 -6.11 0.26 -18.05
CA CYS A 146 -5.51 -0.59 -19.07
C CYS A 146 -4.63 0.26 -19.99
N LEU A 147 -3.34 -0.10 -20.07
CA LEU A 147 -2.38 0.53 -20.96
C LEU A 147 -2.11 -0.41 -22.13
N GLY A 148 -2.20 0.10 -23.34
CA GLY A 148 -1.91 -0.63 -24.57
C GLY A 148 -0.86 0.06 -25.45
N PRO A 149 -0.37 -0.62 -26.49
CA PRO A 149 0.67 -0.09 -27.36
C PRO A 149 0.18 1.08 -28.22
N ARG A 150 1.14 1.91 -28.60
CA ARG A 150 1.06 2.79 -29.76
C ARG A 150 1.65 2.07 -30.98
N PRO A 151 1.36 2.53 -32.21
CA PRO A 151 1.79 1.83 -33.42
C PRO A 151 3.30 1.56 -33.50
N TYR A 152 4.13 2.45 -32.94
CA TYR A 152 5.59 2.34 -32.98
C TYR A 152 6.20 1.42 -31.91
N ASN A 153 5.41 0.93 -30.95
CA ASN A 153 5.87 0.02 -29.90
C ASN A 153 4.91 -1.15 -29.69
N GLU A 154 4.15 -1.52 -30.73
CA GLU A 154 3.28 -2.70 -30.74
C GLU A 154 4.10 -3.98 -30.56
N ASN A 155 5.19 -4.11 -31.31
CA ASN A 155 6.14 -5.21 -31.22
C ASN A 155 7.35 -4.81 -30.36
N LEU A 156 7.56 -5.48 -29.24
CA LEU A 156 8.74 -5.29 -28.40
C LEU A 156 9.85 -6.26 -28.79
N GLN A 157 11.07 -5.75 -28.90
CA GLN A 157 12.25 -6.55 -29.24
C GLN A 157 12.79 -7.29 -28.02
N ALA A 158 13.30 -8.50 -28.23
CA ALA A 158 14.01 -9.22 -27.17
C ALA A 158 15.19 -8.39 -26.64
N ASN A 159 15.46 -8.46 -25.34
CA ASN A 159 16.52 -7.74 -24.65
C ASN A 159 16.44 -6.21 -24.76
N SER A 160 15.24 -5.67 -25.00
CA SER A 160 14.95 -4.24 -24.95
C SER A 160 14.29 -3.85 -23.63
N SER A 161 14.12 -2.54 -23.39
CA SER A 161 13.40 -2.02 -22.23
C SER A 161 12.20 -1.20 -22.69
N LEU A 162 11.01 -1.55 -22.19
CA LEU A 162 9.82 -0.73 -22.30
C LEU A 162 9.81 0.26 -21.13
N ARG A 163 9.91 1.55 -21.44
CA ARG A 163 9.83 2.64 -20.47
C ARG A 163 8.58 3.47 -20.74
N LEU A 164 7.68 3.52 -19.77
CA LEU A 164 6.45 4.31 -19.83
C LEU A 164 6.46 5.34 -18.70
N GLU A 165 6.40 6.61 -19.07
CA GLU A 165 6.35 7.70 -18.11
C GLU A 165 4.95 8.29 -18.09
N PHE A 166 4.39 8.46 -16.90
CA PHE A 166 3.07 9.07 -16.77
C PHE A 166 2.97 10.03 -15.59
N ASN A 167 2.16 11.06 -15.82
CA ASN A 167 1.82 12.09 -14.87
C ASN A 167 0.35 11.94 -14.46
N CYS A 168 0.09 12.07 -13.17
CA CYS A 168 -1.22 11.89 -12.56
C CYS A 168 -1.52 13.03 -11.61
N ASN A 169 -2.81 13.31 -11.43
CA ASN A 169 -3.27 14.23 -10.40
C ASN A 169 -3.82 13.44 -9.21
N LYS A 170 -3.58 13.94 -8.01
CA LYS A 170 -4.13 13.37 -6.78
C LYS A 170 -5.65 13.57 -6.78
N ALA A 171 -6.41 12.59 -6.28
CA ALA A 171 -7.86 12.76 -6.11
C ALA A 171 -8.20 13.82 -5.06
N LYS A 172 -7.34 13.94 -4.03
CA LYS A 172 -7.41 14.99 -3.01
C LYS A 172 -6.08 15.72 -2.97
N LEU A 173 -6.15 17.04 -2.96
CA LEU A 173 -4.96 17.89 -2.86
C LEU A 173 -4.23 17.62 -1.55
N PHE A 174 -2.90 17.70 -1.58
CA PHE A 174 -2.01 17.62 -0.41
C PHE A 174 -1.97 16.27 0.33
N GLU A 175 -2.71 15.25 -0.11
CA GLU A 175 -2.52 13.87 0.37
C GLU A 175 -1.28 13.24 -0.27
N ALA A 176 -0.80 12.12 0.27
CA ALA A 176 0.19 11.30 -0.42
C ALA A 176 -0.34 10.86 -1.79
N ALA A 177 0.52 10.95 -2.80
CA ALA A 177 0.29 10.27 -4.06
C ALA A 177 0.22 8.75 -3.80
N PRO A 178 -0.81 8.07 -4.34
CA PRO A 178 -0.97 6.65 -4.13
C PRO A 178 0.22 5.88 -4.68
N ASN A 179 0.55 4.77 -4.03
CA ASN A 179 1.36 3.74 -4.68
C ASN A 179 0.52 3.08 -5.78
N ALA A 180 1.19 2.49 -6.76
CA ALA A 180 0.54 1.70 -7.80
C ALA A 180 1.20 0.33 -7.92
N PHE A 181 0.52 -0.56 -8.63
CA PHE A 181 1.00 -1.86 -9.01
C PHE A 181 0.68 -2.07 -10.47
N PHE A 182 1.51 -2.82 -11.17
CA PHE A 182 1.21 -3.21 -12.54
C PHE A 182 1.49 -4.69 -12.78
N VAL A 183 0.73 -5.24 -13.72
CA VAL A 183 0.91 -6.57 -14.27
C VAL A 183 1.12 -6.41 -15.78
N PHE A 184 2.23 -6.95 -16.27
CA PHE A 184 2.54 -6.96 -17.68
C PHE A 184 2.01 -8.26 -18.32
N HIS A 185 1.19 -8.12 -19.36
CA HIS A 185 0.57 -9.24 -20.06
C HIS A 185 1.21 -9.39 -21.45
N PRO A 186 2.21 -10.27 -21.63
CA PRO A 186 2.74 -10.57 -22.94
C PRO A 186 1.68 -11.29 -23.78
N ASP A 187 1.69 -11.05 -25.08
CA ASP A 187 0.86 -11.75 -26.07
C ASP A 187 -0.66 -11.55 -25.86
N SER A 188 -1.07 -10.55 -25.08
CA SER A 188 -2.46 -10.20 -24.84
C SER A 188 -2.76 -8.75 -25.19
N ALA A 189 -3.85 -8.52 -25.90
CA ALA A 189 -4.42 -7.19 -26.14
C ALA A 189 -5.46 -6.77 -25.08
N GLN A 190 -5.78 -7.67 -24.14
CA GLN A 190 -6.80 -7.44 -23.12
C GLN A 190 -6.17 -7.42 -21.73
N CYS A 191 -6.40 -6.32 -21.02
CA CYS A 191 -6.01 -6.21 -19.62
C CYS A 191 -6.90 -7.10 -18.74
N GLU A 192 -6.29 -7.69 -17.74
CA GLU A 192 -6.96 -8.49 -16.72
C GLU A 192 -6.92 -7.76 -15.38
N ASP A 193 -8.06 -7.74 -14.67
CA ASP A 193 -8.10 -7.18 -13.31
C ASP A 193 -7.31 -8.07 -12.34
N PHE A 194 -6.68 -7.44 -11.36
CA PHE A 194 -5.89 -8.11 -10.33
C PHE A 194 -6.12 -7.44 -8.97
N ASP A 195 -5.89 -8.20 -7.91
CA ASP A 195 -5.98 -7.65 -6.55
C ASP A 195 -4.64 -7.06 -6.15
N LEU A 196 -4.71 -5.94 -5.43
CA LEU A 196 -3.54 -5.35 -4.80
C LEU A 196 -2.98 -6.32 -3.75
N PRO A 197 -1.65 -6.42 -3.62
CA PRO A 197 -1.04 -7.12 -2.50
C PRO A 197 -1.53 -6.54 -1.17
N VAL A 198 -1.68 -7.40 -0.16
CA VAL A 198 -2.04 -6.97 1.19
C VAL A 198 -0.95 -6.04 1.72
N PRO A 199 -1.29 -4.87 2.30
CA PRO A 199 -0.32 -4.00 2.94
C PRO A 199 0.55 -4.79 3.93
N GLY A 200 1.85 -4.47 3.98
CA GLY A 200 2.75 -5.08 4.96
C GLY A 200 2.28 -4.76 6.39
N PRO A 201 2.78 -5.50 7.39
CA PRO A 201 2.54 -5.16 8.79
C PRO A 201 2.99 -3.71 9.04
N VAL A 202 2.20 -2.99 9.85
CA VAL A 202 2.54 -1.63 10.30
C VAL A 202 3.97 -1.67 10.85
N GLY A 203 4.84 -0.84 10.27
CA GLY A 203 6.25 -0.79 10.65
C GLY A 203 6.45 -0.49 12.14
N PRO A 204 7.67 -0.69 12.66
CA PRO A 204 7.99 -0.35 14.04
C PRO A 204 7.60 1.10 14.36
N GLN A 205 7.01 1.31 15.52
CA GLN A 205 6.62 2.62 16.00
C GLN A 205 7.87 3.33 16.54
N GLU A 206 8.35 4.37 15.86
CA GLU A 206 9.49 5.14 16.37
C GLU A 206 9.08 5.99 17.57
N SER A 207 9.93 6.04 18.58
CA SER A 207 9.72 6.88 19.77
C SER A 207 11.00 7.51 20.26
N THR A 208 10.90 8.69 20.86
CA THR A 208 12.03 9.43 21.43
C THR A 208 11.56 10.25 22.63
N ASP A 209 12.50 10.68 23.47
CA ASP A 209 12.23 11.64 24.53
C ASP A 209 12.45 13.06 24.03
N ALA A 210 11.59 13.98 24.47
CA ALA A 210 11.79 15.41 24.25
C ALA A 210 12.76 15.97 25.30
N GLU A 211 13.77 16.68 24.84
CA GLU A 211 14.75 17.35 25.69
C GLU A 211 14.19 18.71 26.15
N LEU A 212 14.15 18.91 27.46
CA LEU A 212 13.82 20.20 28.07
C LEU A 212 14.98 21.17 27.89
N ILE A 213 14.79 22.19 27.05
CA ILE A 213 15.80 23.24 26.82
C ILE A 213 15.77 24.25 27.96
N ARG A 214 14.56 24.70 28.33
CA ARG A 214 14.37 25.73 29.36
C ARG A 214 12.99 25.62 29.99
N LYS A 215 12.93 25.87 31.30
CA LYS A 215 11.69 26.01 32.06
C LYS A 215 11.72 27.36 32.78
N TRP A 216 10.62 28.09 32.68
CA TRP A 216 10.30 29.27 33.49
C TRP A 216 9.23 28.88 34.51
N GLU A 217 8.66 29.83 35.26
CA GLU A 217 7.66 29.52 36.30
C GLU A 217 6.51 28.66 35.78
N ASN A 218 5.86 29.08 34.70
CA ASN A 218 4.73 28.36 34.09
C ASN A 218 4.90 28.05 32.60
N GLU A 219 6.06 28.36 32.04
CA GLU A 219 6.35 28.18 30.61
C GLU A 219 7.54 27.25 30.41
N PHE A 220 7.60 26.60 29.26
CA PHE A 220 8.73 25.75 28.91
C PHE A 220 9.05 25.83 27.42
N LYS A 221 10.27 25.43 27.09
CA LYS A 221 10.73 25.17 25.73
C LYS A 221 11.37 23.79 25.67
N MET A 222 10.94 22.98 24.71
CA MET A 222 11.43 21.63 24.46
C MET A 222 11.84 21.46 22.99
N LYS A 223 12.72 20.49 22.75
CA LYS A 223 13.03 19.98 21.40
C LYS A 223 12.89 18.47 21.39
N LEU A 224 12.48 17.91 20.26
CA LEU A 224 12.59 16.48 19.99
C LEU A 224 13.32 16.28 18.65
N GLU A 225 14.14 15.24 18.60
CA GLU A 225 14.82 14.77 17.40
C GLU A 225 14.51 13.29 17.24
N LEU A 226 13.92 12.92 16.09
CA LEU A 226 13.57 11.54 15.76
C LEU A 226 14.15 11.18 14.40
N GLN A 227 14.92 10.10 14.32
CA GLN A 227 15.47 9.58 13.07
C GLN A 227 14.48 8.57 12.46
N MET A 228 14.13 8.76 11.20
CA MET A 228 13.18 7.90 10.50
C MET A 228 13.83 6.58 10.11
N GLU A 229 13.28 5.45 10.57
CA GLU A 229 13.81 4.13 10.18
C GLU A 229 13.44 3.77 8.74
N ARG A 230 12.31 4.29 8.26
CA ARG A 230 11.80 4.15 6.90
C ARG A 230 11.29 5.47 6.37
N SER A 231 11.21 5.59 5.05
CA SER A 231 10.57 6.74 4.43
C SER A 231 9.18 7.02 4.99
N VAL A 232 8.78 8.27 4.93
CA VAL A 232 7.44 8.72 5.32
C VAL A 232 6.85 9.42 4.12
N ARG A 233 5.62 9.06 3.75
CA ARG A 233 4.86 9.71 2.68
C ARG A 233 3.46 10.00 3.15
N GLY A 234 2.93 11.16 2.75
CA GLY A 234 1.53 11.51 3.05
C GLY A 234 1.32 12.04 4.47
N GLY A 235 2.41 12.36 5.17
CA GLY A 235 2.35 12.97 6.48
C GLY A 235 2.39 11.98 7.63
N TRP A 236 2.37 12.57 8.82
CA TRP A 236 2.65 11.89 10.06
C TRP A 236 1.93 12.56 11.21
N LYS A 237 1.85 11.83 12.32
CA LYS A 237 1.32 12.26 13.59
C LYS A 237 2.30 11.89 14.69
N ILE A 238 2.45 12.76 15.67
CA ILE A 238 3.20 12.48 16.89
C ILE A 238 2.26 12.62 18.07
N THR A 239 2.30 11.61 18.94
CA THR A 239 1.67 11.66 20.26
C THR A 239 2.73 12.07 21.27
N LEU A 240 2.57 13.25 21.85
CA LEU A 240 3.38 13.76 22.96
C LEU A 240 2.68 13.42 24.27
N LYS A 241 3.36 12.69 25.17
CA LYS A 241 2.87 12.41 26.52
C LYS A 241 3.77 13.10 27.53
N PHE A 242 3.20 13.99 28.32
CA PHE A 242 3.89 14.79 29.33
C PHE A 242 3.78 14.14 30.72
N SER A 243 4.80 14.32 31.56
CA SER A 243 4.73 13.94 32.98
C SER A 243 3.84 14.84 33.83
N GLU A 244 3.50 16.03 33.33
CA GLU A 244 2.66 17.03 34.01
C GLU A 244 1.63 17.63 33.05
N PRO A 245 0.46 18.06 33.54
CA PRO A 245 -0.57 18.68 32.71
C PRO A 245 -0.09 19.96 32.00
N VAL A 246 -0.19 20.00 30.68
CA VAL A 246 0.18 21.16 29.84
C VAL A 246 -1.09 21.89 29.39
N ALA A 247 -1.23 23.17 29.70
CA ALA A 247 -2.40 23.96 29.29
C ALA A 247 -2.44 24.19 27.78
N GLU A 248 -1.28 24.53 27.21
CA GLU A 248 -1.12 24.87 25.80
C GLU A 248 0.28 24.50 25.28
N ILE A 249 0.33 24.14 24.00
CA ILE A 249 1.56 24.01 23.21
C ILE A 249 1.54 25.13 22.17
N SER A 250 2.68 25.78 21.96
CA SER A 250 2.86 26.90 21.03
C SER A 250 4.19 26.78 20.27
N ASN A 251 4.39 27.64 19.27
CA ASN A 251 5.66 27.77 18.53
C ASN A 251 6.17 26.49 17.85
N LEU A 252 5.25 25.62 17.39
CA LEU A 252 5.61 24.48 16.55
C LEU A 252 6.08 24.98 15.18
N ASN A 253 7.30 24.63 14.78
CA ASN A 253 7.95 25.09 13.55
C ASN A 253 7.44 24.40 12.28
N ILE A 254 7.13 23.09 12.34
CA ILE A 254 6.76 22.27 11.17
C ILE A 254 5.47 21.46 11.39
N ALA A 255 4.80 21.70 12.52
CA ALA A 255 3.65 20.93 12.96
C ALA A 255 2.55 21.84 13.49
N LYS A 256 1.34 21.30 13.59
CA LYS A 256 0.22 21.91 14.31
C LYS A 256 -0.34 20.95 15.34
N VAL A 257 -1.04 21.49 16.33
CA VAL A 257 -1.81 20.68 17.29
C VAL A 257 -3.08 20.17 16.59
N ALA A 258 -3.24 18.86 16.53
CA ALA A 258 -4.44 18.18 16.04
C ALA A 258 -5.46 17.93 17.17
N GLY A 259 -5.00 17.81 18.41
CA GLY A 259 -5.87 17.61 19.57
C GLY A 259 -5.09 17.42 20.86
N LYS A 260 -5.82 17.25 21.96
CA LYS A 260 -5.27 16.94 23.28
C LYS A 260 -6.23 16.12 24.12
N SER A 261 -5.71 15.35 25.07
CA SER A 261 -6.51 14.61 26.05
C SER A 261 -7.16 15.55 27.07
N LYS A 262 -8.23 15.07 27.72
CA LYS A 262 -8.98 15.85 28.74
C LYS A 262 -8.12 16.20 29.96
N ASP A 263 -7.25 15.26 30.38
CA ASP A 263 -6.31 15.43 31.49
C ASP A 263 -5.10 16.32 31.13
N ARG A 264 -4.97 16.71 29.85
CA ARG A 264 -3.90 17.54 29.31
C ARG A 264 -2.50 16.94 29.46
N LEU A 265 -2.41 15.63 29.66
CA LEU A 265 -1.14 14.90 29.68
C LEU A 265 -0.73 14.44 28.28
N THR A 266 -1.65 14.40 27.32
CA THR A 266 -1.38 13.94 25.96
C THR A 266 -1.76 15.01 24.94
N TYR A 267 -0.87 15.27 24.01
CA TYR A 267 -1.10 16.11 22.84
C TYR A 267 -0.85 15.31 21.57
N TYR A 268 -1.66 15.58 20.55
CA TYR A 268 -1.49 15.04 19.22
C TYR A 268 -1.05 16.19 18.33
N ILE A 269 0.13 16.07 17.74
CA ILE A 269 0.62 17.02 16.73
C ILE A 269 0.73 16.30 15.39
N GLU A 270 0.57 17.02 14.30
CA GLU A 270 0.73 16.50 12.95
C GLU A 270 1.43 17.53 12.07
N ASN A 271 2.03 17.05 10.98
CA ASN A 271 2.57 17.93 9.94
C ASN A 271 1.51 18.95 9.48
N PHE A 272 1.94 20.15 9.08
CA PHE A 272 1.02 21.14 8.54
C PHE A 272 0.28 20.59 7.29
N PRO A 273 -1.05 20.73 7.23
CA PRO A 273 -1.80 20.36 6.04
C PRO A 273 -1.43 21.33 4.92
N GLY A 274 -1.26 20.81 3.71
CA GLY A 274 -0.95 21.65 2.55
C GLY A 274 0.53 21.96 2.34
N GLN A 275 1.44 21.34 3.09
CA GLN A 275 2.89 21.53 2.92
C GLN A 275 3.58 20.18 2.78
N ILE A 276 3.63 19.67 1.55
CA ILE A 276 4.12 18.31 1.28
C ILE A 276 5.58 18.09 1.69
N GLN A 277 6.38 19.16 1.66
CA GLN A 277 7.78 19.17 2.12
C GLN A 277 7.95 18.76 3.59
N TYR A 278 6.94 18.96 4.44
CA TYR A 278 6.97 18.52 5.84
C TYR A 278 6.20 17.21 6.05
N ALA A 279 5.45 16.77 5.04
CA ALA A 279 4.69 15.53 5.08
C ALA A 279 5.55 14.32 4.67
N ASN A 280 6.50 14.53 3.77
CA ASN A 280 7.38 13.50 3.23
C ASN A 280 8.77 13.59 3.87
N MET A 281 9.33 12.45 4.26
CA MET A 281 10.69 12.35 4.80
C MET A 281 11.40 11.14 4.21
N LYS A 282 12.69 11.27 3.95
CA LYS A 282 13.52 10.16 3.48
C LYS A 282 13.86 9.22 4.64
N GLN A 283 14.22 7.99 4.30
CA GLN A 283 14.83 7.08 5.25
C GLN A 283 16.08 7.71 5.87
N CYS A 284 16.28 7.53 7.17
CA CYS A 284 17.35 8.09 7.98
C CYS A 284 17.38 9.62 8.10
N GLU A 285 16.39 10.31 7.56
CA GLU A 285 16.20 11.74 7.78
C GLU A 285 15.79 12.01 9.24
N LYS A 286 16.23 13.14 9.78
CA LYS A 286 15.96 13.53 11.17
C LYS A 286 14.85 14.57 11.22
N LEU A 287 13.74 14.20 11.83
CA LEU A 287 12.65 15.11 12.16
C LEU A 287 13.02 15.88 13.44
N LYS A 288 13.12 17.22 13.31
CA LYS A 288 13.44 18.12 14.42
C LYS A 288 12.29 19.07 14.68
N ILE A 289 11.70 18.97 15.88
CA ILE A 289 10.60 19.85 16.30
C ILE A 289 11.04 20.58 17.56
N GLU A 290 11.02 21.90 17.50
CA GLU A 290 11.07 22.75 18.69
C GLU A 290 9.67 23.26 18.98
N PHE A 291 9.31 23.29 20.27
CA PHE A 291 8.02 23.80 20.71
C PHE A 291 8.11 24.43 22.10
N GLY A 292 7.23 25.39 22.34
CA GLY A 292 6.99 25.98 23.65
C GLY A 292 5.65 25.53 24.22
N GLY A 293 5.39 25.88 25.47
CA GLY A 293 4.07 25.66 26.06
C GLY A 293 3.94 26.26 27.44
N LYS A 294 2.72 26.20 27.99
CA LYS A 294 2.43 26.59 29.37
C LYS A 294 1.90 25.42 30.17
N LEU A 295 2.31 25.31 31.41
CA LEU A 295 1.81 24.32 32.36
C LEU A 295 0.40 24.69 32.82
N ALA A 296 -0.46 23.68 33.02
CA ALA A 296 -1.76 23.88 33.63
C ALA A 296 -1.58 23.93 35.15
N ALA A 297 -1.47 25.16 35.67
CA ALA A 297 -1.43 25.54 37.09
C ALA A 297 -1.38 24.36 38.07
N SER A 298 -0.18 23.80 38.24
CA SER A 298 0.13 22.87 39.32
C SER A 298 1.63 22.95 39.57
N SER A 299 2.00 23.47 40.74
CA SER A 299 3.37 23.49 41.25
C SER A 299 3.76 22.09 41.70
N SER A 300 4.01 21.22 40.73
CA SER A 300 4.73 19.98 40.97
C SER A 300 6.23 20.30 40.90
N ASN A 301 6.99 19.91 41.93
CA ASN A 301 8.46 19.96 41.91
C ASN A 301 9.06 18.86 41.02
N LYS A 302 8.25 18.10 40.28
CA LYS A 302 8.77 17.06 39.39
C LYS A 302 9.39 17.70 38.14
N PRO A 303 10.42 17.06 37.58
CA PRO A 303 10.93 17.46 36.27
C PRO A 303 9.84 17.24 35.22
N LEU A 304 9.64 18.26 34.38
CA LEU A 304 8.81 18.14 33.19
C LEU A 304 9.57 17.29 32.17
N THR A 305 8.97 16.17 31.78
CA THR A 305 9.47 15.27 30.74
C THR A 305 8.35 15.02 29.75
N ALA A 306 8.71 14.68 28.51
CA ALA A 306 7.74 14.26 27.52
C ALA A 306 8.30 13.17 26.61
N THR A 307 7.50 12.14 26.35
CA THR A 307 7.82 11.09 25.37
C THR A 307 7.05 11.37 24.09
N ALA A 308 7.69 11.23 22.95
CA ALA A 308 7.10 11.38 21.62
C ALA A 308 7.00 10.01 20.95
N SER A 309 5.81 9.65 20.47
CA SER A 309 5.58 8.45 19.66
C SER A 309 5.10 8.83 18.26
N PHE A 310 5.82 8.37 17.25
CA PHE A 310 5.59 8.69 15.84
C PHE A 310 4.61 7.71 15.20
N GLU A 311 3.78 8.20 14.29
CA GLU A 311 2.80 7.42 13.54
C GLU A 311 2.75 7.94 12.10
N ARG A 312 2.91 7.03 11.14
CA ARG A 312 2.72 7.32 9.71
C ARG A 312 1.22 7.38 9.42
N LYS A 313 0.76 8.38 8.66
CA LYS A 313 -0.65 8.45 8.24
C LYS A 313 -1.00 7.40 7.20
N GLU A 314 -0.02 6.99 6.40
CA GLU A 314 -0.17 5.99 5.35
C GLU A 314 0.62 4.72 5.69
N PRO A 315 0.00 3.54 5.64
CA PRO A 315 0.75 2.29 5.71
C PRO A 315 1.61 2.15 4.45
N GLU A 316 2.89 1.84 4.61
CA GLU A 316 3.73 1.48 3.47
C GLU A 316 3.27 0.12 2.92
N TYR A 317 2.89 0.08 1.63
CA TYR A 317 2.88 -1.17 0.89
C TYR A 317 4.35 -1.57 0.74
N ALA A 318 4.78 -2.51 1.59
CA ALA A 318 6.18 -2.68 1.91
C ALA A 318 6.98 -3.28 0.73
N GLU A 319 7.99 -2.55 0.30
CA GLU A 319 9.32 -3.15 0.12
C GLU A 319 10.08 -2.78 1.39
N VAL A 320 10.23 -3.74 2.29
CA VAL A 320 11.26 -3.63 3.32
C VAL A 320 12.55 -3.92 2.59
N ASP A 321 13.43 -2.93 2.42
CA ASP A 321 14.84 -3.24 2.23
C ASP A 321 15.44 -3.44 3.63
N PRO A 322 15.67 -4.68 4.09
CA PRO A 322 16.20 -4.93 5.42
C PRO A 322 17.70 -4.61 5.52
N GLN A 323 18.35 -4.17 4.43
CA GLN A 323 19.79 -3.96 4.38
C GLN A 323 20.23 -2.51 4.62
N MET A 324 19.33 -1.53 4.56
CA MET A 324 19.65 -0.14 4.93
C MET A 324 19.36 0.11 6.41
N VAL A 325 20.39 -0.07 7.24
CA VAL A 325 20.39 0.38 8.64
C VAL A 325 20.88 1.82 8.68
N CYS A 326 20.15 2.70 9.36
CA CYS A 326 20.62 4.07 9.57
C CYS A 326 21.92 4.07 10.38
N SER A 327 22.98 4.65 9.83
CA SER A 327 24.21 4.87 10.59
C SER A 327 23.95 5.90 11.70
N PRO A 328 24.50 5.68 12.92
CA PRO A 328 24.28 6.53 14.09
C PRO A 328 24.81 7.97 13.93
#